data_AF-A0A7C4E002-F1
#
_entry.id   AF-A0A7C4E002-F1
#
_cell.length_a   1.000
_cell.length_b   1.000
_cell.length_c   1.000
_cell.angle_alpha   90.00
_cell.angle_beta   90.00
_cell.angle_gamma   90.00
#
_symmetry.space_group_name_H-M   'P 1'
#
loop_
_entity.id
_entity.type
_entity.pdbx_description
1 polymer ?
#
loop_
_entity_poly.entity_id
_entity_poly.type
_entity_poly.pdbx_seq_one_letter_code
_entity_poly.pdbx_strand_id
1 'polypeptide(L)'
;MDIFSQAFWEGLTAYGYFGVLAASFLGSLLPFVSGPYIPPIIIAVMAGRLDPLPTALASATGAASAKLILFRFFKGGRVLISDETRRRIEPLERLVARHGWFAVLAAAATPLPDDIIYILLAVANYSSKLFLPTVFAGKLLITTIAAYTALYWSTLACTIIECTAGQLNPLQTILLAAASAAAAMTLIYIITRLDWQKILTKLGEHTQR
;
A
#
# COMPACT_ATOMS: atom_id res chain seq x y z
N MET A 1 10.19 21.05 -13.62
CA MET A 1 9.77 20.64 -12.26
C MET A 1 9.70 19.13 -12.25
N ASP A 2 10.65 18.48 -11.58
CA ASP A 2 10.71 17.02 -11.52
C ASP A 2 9.74 16.54 -10.44
N ILE A 3 8.62 15.94 -10.85
CA ILE A 3 7.59 15.35 -9.99
C ILE A 3 8.13 14.19 -9.11
N PHE A 4 9.36 13.75 -9.37
CA PHE A 4 10.07 12.73 -8.60
C PHE A 4 11.10 13.31 -7.61
N SER A 5 11.27 14.63 -7.54
CA SER A 5 12.22 15.24 -6.60
C SER A 5 11.74 15.14 -5.15
N GLN A 6 12.64 14.84 -4.21
CA GLN A 6 12.31 14.76 -2.78
C GLN A 6 11.70 16.08 -2.25
N ALA A 7 12.18 17.22 -2.75
CA ALA A 7 11.65 18.54 -2.42
C ALA A 7 10.17 18.74 -2.82
N PHE A 8 9.71 18.10 -3.89
CA PHE A 8 8.30 18.14 -4.29
C PHE A 8 7.40 17.45 -3.26
N TRP A 9 7.82 16.28 -2.78
CA TRP A 9 7.09 15.51 -1.76
C TRP A 9 7.13 16.19 -0.39
N GLU A 10 8.25 16.79 -0.02
CA GLU A 10 8.37 17.60 1.21
C GLU A 10 7.48 18.85 1.16
N GLY A 11 7.43 19.54 0.01
CA GLY A 11 6.53 20.67 -0.22
C GLY A 11 5.05 20.28 -0.08
N LEU A 12 4.66 19.12 -0.62
CA LEU A 12 3.29 18.61 -0.47
C LEU A 12 2.97 18.28 1.00
N THR A 13 3.84 17.58 1.72
CA THR A 13 3.60 17.25 3.14
C THR A 13 3.52 18.48 4.05
N ALA A 14 4.09 19.62 3.64
CA ALA A 14 3.94 20.88 4.37
C ALA A 14 2.47 21.38 4.45
N TYR A 15 1.60 20.95 3.52
CA TYR A 15 0.16 21.24 3.52
C TYR A 15 -0.67 20.34 4.46
N GLY A 16 -0.02 19.56 5.33
CA GLY A 16 -0.68 18.71 6.32
C GLY A 16 -1.47 17.56 5.68
N TYR A 17 -2.65 17.25 6.23
CA TYR A 17 -3.48 16.12 5.76
C TYR A 17 -3.88 16.23 4.29
N PHE A 18 -4.16 17.44 3.80
CA PHE A 18 -4.47 17.67 2.40
C PHE A 18 -3.26 17.40 1.50
N GLY A 19 -2.07 17.78 1.97
CA GLY A 19 -0.80 17.46 1.33
C GLY A 19 -0.59 15.97 1.13
N VAL A 20 -0.82 15.18 2.17
CA VAL A 20 -0.74 13.72 2.12
C VAL A 20 -1.77 13.14 1.15
N LEU A 21 -3.01 13.64 1.16
CA LEU A 21 -4.04 13.22 0.21
C LEU A 21 -3.61 13.48 -1.23
N ALA A 22 -3.15 14.69 -1.54
CA ALA A 22 -2.72 15.09 -2.88
C ALA A 22 -1.49 14.28 -3.34
N ALA A 23 -0.51 14.11 -2.46
CA ALA A 23 0.67 13.29 -2.69
C ALA A 23 0.29 11.84 -3.02
N SER A 24 -0.53 11.20 -2.18
CA SER A 24 -0.96 9.83 -2.39
C SER A 24 -1.84 9.65 -3.63
N PHE A 25 -2.65 10.66 -3.97
CA PHE A 25 -3.43 10.70 -5.20
C PHE A 25 -2.52 10.76 -6.43
N LEU A 26 -1.64 11.75 -6.51
CA LEU A 26 -0.74 11.94 -7.66
C LEU A 26 0.20 10.75 -7.84
N GLY A 27 0.77 10.25 -6.74
CA GLY A 27 1.60 9.05 -6.77
C GLY A 27 0.84 7.84 -7.29
N SER A 28 -0.37 7.60 -6.78
CA SER A 28 -1.17 6.44 -7.17
C SER A 28 -1.82 6.56 -8.56
N LEU A 29 -1.72 7.73 -9.21
CA LEU A 29 -2.21 7.95 -10.56
C LEU A 29 -1.25 7.38 -11.61
N LEU A 30 0.00 7.10 -11.24
CA LEU A 30 0.98 6.47 -12.11
C LEU A 30 0.67 4.96 -12.23
N PRO A 31 0.29 4.46 -13.42
CA PRO A 31 0.05 3.04 -13.60
C PRO A 31 1.37 2.28 -13.52
N PHE A 32 1.33 1.06 -12.97
CA PHE A 32 2.47 0.15 -12.80
C PHE A 32 3.55 0.64 -11.82
N VAL A 33 3.32 1.75 -11.11
CA VAL A 33 4.20 2.24 -10.05
C VAL A 33 3.54 1.94 -8.70
N SER A 34 4.05 0.93 -8.04
CA SER A 34 3.51 0.45 -6.74
C SER A 34 4.09 1.26 -5.60
N GLY A 35 3.26 1.62 -4.63
CA GLY A 35 3.73 2.20 -3.37
C GLY A 35 4.09 3.70 -3.29
N PRO A 36 3.91 4.59 -4.30
CA PRO A 36 4.23 6.03 -4.13
C PRO A 36 3.33 6.76 -3.10
N TYR A 37 2.27 6.10 -2.60
CA TYR A 37 1.43 6.60 -1.51
C TYR A 37 1.98 6.30 -0.11
N ILE A 38 2.98 5.42 0.03
CA ILE A 38 3.57 5.05 1.33
C ILE A 38 4.56 6.12 1.84
N PRO A 39 5.52 6.62 1.03
CA PRO A 39 6.49 7.62 1.49
C PRO A 39 5.86 8.89 2.10
N PRO A 40 4.80 9.50 1.53
CA PRO A 40 4.18 10.69 2.12
C PRO A 40 3.63 10.45 3.53
N ILE A 41 3.16 9.24 3.82
CA ILE A 41 2.67 8.84 5.14
C ILE A 41 3.83 8.76 6.13
N ILE A 42 4.90 8.03 5.76
CA ILE A 42 6.06 7.82 6.63
C ILE A 42 6.69 9.17 6.98
N ILE A 43 6.91 10.04 5.98
CA ILE A 43 7.51 11.36 6.18
C ILE A 43 6.64 12.21 7.11
N ALA A 44 5.33 12.28 6.86
CA ALA A 44 4.44 13.14 7.63
C ALA A 44 4.28 12.70 9.09
N VAL A 45 4.22 11.38 9.34
CA VAL A 45 4.10 10.81 10.69
C VAL A 45 5.42 10.90 11.45
N MET A 46 6.55 10.53 10.83
CA MET A 46 7.86 10.58 11.50
C MET A 46 8.31 12.00 11.82
N ALA A 47 7.88 13.00 11.04
CA ALA A 47 8.14 14.40 11.34
C ALA A 47 7.34 14.92 12.57
N GLY A 48 6.48 14.09 13.18
CA GLY A 48 5.64 14.48 14.32
C GLY A 48 4.58 15.54 13.97
N ARG A 49 4.31 15.76 12.68
CA ARG A 49 3.45 16.86 12.21
C ARG A 49 1.98 16.49 12.15
N LEU A 50 1.65 15.20 12.00
CA LEU A 50 0.29 14.72 11.79
C LEU A 50 0.00 13.45 12.59
N ASP A 51 -1.25 13.30 13.03
CA ASP A 51 -1.72 12.09 13.69
C ASP A 51 -1.77 10.91 12.72
N PRO A 52 -1.45 9.68 13.15
CA PRO A 52 -1.32 8.53 12.27
C PRO A 52 -2.65 8.14 11.59
N LEU A 53 -3.77 8.16 12.34
CA LEU A 53 -5.07 7.71 11.82
C LEU A 53 -5.66 8.67 10.76
N PRO A 54 -5.73 10.00 10.98
CA PRO A 54 -6.20 10.92 9.95
C PRO A 54 -5.26 10.98 8.74
N THR A 55 -3.95 10.79 8.95
CA THR A 55 -2.96 10.67 7.85
C THR A 55 -3.23 9.43 6.99
N ALA A 56 -3.47 8.28 7.62
CA ALA A 56 -3.82 7.05 6.92
C ALA A 56 -5.13 7.20 6.13
N LEU A 57 -6.16 7.83 6.72
CA LEU A 57 -7.43 8.11 6.04
C LEU A 57 -7.25 9.03 4.83
N ALA A 58 -6.51 10.13 4.98
CA ALA A 58 -6.23 11.07 3.90
C ALA A 58 -5.49 10.39 2.75
N SER A 59 -4.46 9.59 3.07
CA SER A 59 -3.68 8.83 2.08
C SER A 59 -4.53 7.77 1.37
N ALA A 60 -5.31 6.99 2.12
CA ALA A 60 -6.19 5.96 1.56
C ALA A 60 -7.24 6.55 0.63
N THR A 61 -7.85 7.70 0.99
CA THR A 61 -8.80 8.42 0.14
C THR A 61 -8.15 8.90 -1.14
N GLY A 62 -6.98 9.54 -1.05
CA GLY A 62 -6.24 10.00 -2.22
C GLY A 62 -5.88 8.85 -3.16
N ALA A 63 -5.27 7.80 -2.62
CA ALA A 63 -4.85 6.65 -3.41
C ALA A 63 -6.03 5.86 -4.02
N ALA A 64 -7.12 5.66 -3.28
CA ALA A 64 -8.31 4.97 -3.80
C ALA A 64 -9.00 5.77 -4.91
N SER A 65 -9.04 7.10 -4.78
CA SER A 65 -9.60 7.99 -5.82
C SER A 65 -8.80 7.91 -7.12
N ALA A 66 -7.47 7.93 -7.03
CA ALA A 66 -6.60 7.75 -8.19
C ALA A 66 -6.79 6.39 -8.87
N LYS A 67 -6.84 5.30 -8.09
CA LYS A 67 -7.08 3.96 -8.63
C LYS A 67 -8.47 3.82 -9.26
N LEU A 68 -9.49 4.51 -8.73
CA LEU A 68 -10.81 4.52 -9.36
C LEU A 68 -10.79 5.18 -10.75
N ILE A 69 -10.03 6.27 -10.92
CA ILE A 69 -9.87 6.94 -12.22
C ILE A 69 -9.21 5.98 -13.20
N LEU A 70 -8.07 5.38 -12.83
CA LEU A 70 -7.37 4.39 -13.65
C LEU A 70 -8.25 3.19 -13.99
N PHE A 71 -8.96 2.64 -13.00
CA PHE A 71 -9.86 1.51 -13.21
C PHE A 71 -10.96 1.82 -14.22
N ARG A 72 -11.58 3.01 -14.13
CA ARG A 72 -12.59 3.45 -15.10
C ARG A 72 -11.98 3.67 -16.49
N PHE A 73 -10.77 4.22 -16.56
CA PHE A 73 -10.04 4.40 -17.81
C PHE A 73 -9.79 3.06 -18.51
N PHE A 74 -9.22 2.07 -17.80
CA PHE A 74 -9.01 0.72 -18.33
C PHE A 74 -10.31 0.02 -18.71
N LYS A 75 -11.36 0.20 -17.90
CA LYS A 75 -12.69 -0.37 -18.18
C LYS A 75 -13.31 0.25 -19.44
N GLY A 76 -13.08 1.55 -19.69
CA GLY A 76 -13.50 2.23 -20.91
C GLY A 76 -12.84 1.66 -22.17
N GLY A 77 -11.57 1.26 -22.07
CA GLY A 77 -10.83 0.62 -23.16
C GLY A 77 -11.45 -0.71 -23.65
N ARG A 78 -12.35 -1.30 -22.87
CA ARG A 78 -13.09 -2.52 -23.24
C ARG A 78 -13.92 -2.36 -24.52
N VAL A 79 -14.30 -1.14 -24.90
CA VAL A 79 -15.02 -0.86 -26.17
C VAL A 79 -14.19 -1.22 -27.41
N LEU A 80 -12.88 -1.32 -27.28
CA LEU A 80 -11.95 -1.66 -28.37
C LEU A 80 -11.78 -3.18 -28.57
N ILE A 81 -12.39 -4.01 -27.70
CA ILE A 81 -12.24 -5.46 -27.72
C ILE A 81 -13.22 -6.07 -28.72
N SER A 82 -12.74 -6.96 -29.59
CA SER A 82 -13.58 -7.68 -30.56
C SER A 82 -14.58 -8.64 -29.90
N ASP A 83 -15.71 -8.90 -30.55
CA ASP A 83 -16.73 -9.82 -30.03
C ASP A 83 -16.19 -11.24 -29.79
N GLU A 84 -15.25 -11.71 -30.63
CA GLU A 84 -14.60 -13.00 -30.44
C GLU A 84 -13.80 -13.04 -29.13
N THR A 85 -13.01 -11.99 -28.86
CA THR A 85 -12.24 -11.87 -27.61
C THR A 85 -13.18 -11.73 -26.42
N ARG A 86 -14.30 -11.01 -26.57
CA ARG A 86 -15.31 -10.83 -25.53
C ARG A 86 -15.94 -12.16 -25.11
N ARG A 87 -16.23 -13.06 -26.05
CA ARG A 87 -16.71 -14.42 -25.76
C ARG A 87 -15.66 -15.25 -25.01
N ARG A 88 -14.37 -15.09 -25.33
CA ARG A 88 -13.27 -15.79 -24.64
C ARG A 88 -13.10 -15.35 -23.19
N ILE A 89 -13.36 -14.09 -22.86
CA ILE A 89 -13.24 -13.55 -21.50
C ILE A 89 -14.51 -13.71 -20.65
N GLU A 90 -15.66 -14.07 -21.25
CA GLU A 90 -16.93 -14.20 -20.54
C GLU A 90 -16.90 -15.12 -19.30
N PRO A 91 -16.21 -16.28 -19.32
CA PRO A 91 -16.07 -17.12 -18.12
C PRO A 91 -15.36 -16.39 -16.97
N LEU A 92 -14.33 -15.60 -17.30
CA LEU A 92 -13.60 -14.79 -16.34
C LEU A 92 -14.50 -13.69 -15.75
N GLU A 93 -15.34 -13.05 -16.58
CA GLU A 93 -16.32 -12.05 -16.09
C GLU A 93 -17.25 -12.64 -15.03
N ARG A 94 -17.76 -13.86 -15.26
CA ARG A 94 -18.64 -14.55 -14.31
C ARG A 94 -17.93 -14.87 -13.00
N LEU A 95 -16.66 -15.30 -13.06
CA LEU A 95 -15.84 -15.58 -11.88
C LEU A 95 -15.59 -14.31 -11.05
N VAL A 96 -15.15 -13.25 -11.74
CA VAL A 96 -14.81 -11.95 -11.15
C VAL A 96 -16.05 -11.25 -10.59
N ALA A 97 -17.22 -11.40 -11.21
CA ALA A 97 -18.46 -10.82 -10.68
C ALA A 97 -18.81 -11.32 -9.28
N ARG A 98 -18.47 -12.58 -8.95
CA ARG A 98 -18.79 -13.19 -7.65
C ARG A 98 -17.65 -13.07 -6.63
N HIS A 99 -16.39 -13.26 -7.06
CA HIS A 99 -15.23 -13.33 -6.14
C HIS A 99 -14.19 -12.22 -6.35
N GLY A 100 -14.40 -11.32 -7.31
CA GLY A 100 -13.43 -10.27 -7.66
C GLY A 100 -13.12 -9.31 -6.51
N TRP A 101 -14.03 -9.16 -5.54
CA TRP A 101 -13.79 -8.31 -4.37
C TRP A 101 -12.63 -8.82 -3.51
N PHE A 102 -12.45 -10.14 -3.36
CA PHE A 102 -11.31 -10.69 -2.63
C PHE A 102 -9.99 -10.34 -3.33
N ALA A 103 -9.96 -10.45 -4.66
CA ALA A 103 -8.79 -10.09 -5.45
C ALA A 103 -8.45 -8.60 -5.33
N VAL A 104 -9.46 -7.72 -5.37
CA VAL A 104 -9.28 -6.28 -5.17
C VAL A 104 -8.73 -5.99 -3.77
N LEU A 105 -9.32 -6.60 -2.75
CA LEU A 105 -8.95 -6.36 -1.36
C LEU A 105 -7.52 -6.85 -1.08
N ALA A 106 -7.18 -8.07 -1.52
CA ALA A 106 -5.85 -8.63 -1.36
C ALA A 106 -4.79 -7.80 -2.10
N ALA A 107 -5.09 -7.34 -3.33
CA ALA A 107 -4.21 -6.45 -4.07
C ALA A 107 -4.02 -5.10 -3.36
N ALA A 108 -5.11 -4.50 -2.86
CA ALA A 108 -5.06 -3.20 -2.18
C ALA A 108 -4.38 -3.25 -0.80
N ALA A 109 -4.52 -4.37 -0.08
CA ALA A 109 -3.96 -4.58 1.25
C ALA A 109 -2.47 -4.97 1.24
N THR A 110 -1.87 -5.09 0.06
CA THR A 110 -0.46 -5.44 -0.10
C THR A 110 0.31 -4.28 -0.76
N PRO A 111 1.62 -4.14 -0.48
CA PRO A 111 2.46 -3.16 -1.18
C PRO A 111 2.83 -3.61 -2.62
N LEU A 112 2.15 -4.62 -3.17
CA LEU A 112 2.39 -5.20 -4.48
C LEU A 112 1.84 -4.31 -5.62
N PRO A 113 2.28 -4.55 -6.88
CA PRO A 113 1.67 -3.96 -8.08
C PRO A 113 0.22 -4.39 -8.28
N ASP A 114 -0.68 -3.66 -7.62
CA ASP A 114 -2.12 -3.82 -7.65
C ASP A 114 -2.73 -3.50 -9.04
N ASP A 115 -2.04 -2.70 -9.86
CA ASP A 115 -2.51 -2.26 -11.17
C ASP A 115 -2.78 -3.39 -12.17
N ILE A 116 -1.95 -4.43 -12.20
CA ILE A 116 -2.16 -5.57 -13.12
C ILE A 116 -3.48 -6.27 -12.79
N ILE A 117 -3.73 -6.49 -11.50
CA ILE A 117 -4.96 -7.11 -11.01
C ILE A 117 -6.15 -6.21 -11.38
N TYR A 118 -6.04 -4.90 -11.19
CA TYR A 118 -7.10 -3.95 -11.49
C TYR A 118 -7.41 -3.85 -12.98
N ILE A 119 -6.40 -3.91 -13.86
CA ILE A 119 -6.58 -3.96 -15.31
C ILE A 119 -7.36 -5.21 -15.71
N LEU A 120 -6.96 -6.39 -15.21
CA LEU A 120 -7.65 -7.64 -15.50
C LEU A 120 -9.13 -7.59 -15.05
N LEU A 121 -9.38 -7.06 -13.86
CA LEU A 121 -10.73 -6.88 -13.34
C LEU A 121 -11.55 -5.85 -14.15
N ALA A 122 -10.91 -4.77 -14.62
CA ALA A 122 -11.54 -3.75 -15.44
C ALA A 122 -11.98 -4.32 -16.80
N VAL A 123 -11.10 -5.09 -17.45
CA VAL A 123 -11.40 -5.82 -18.70
C VAL A 123 -12.51 -6.84 -18.47
N ALA A 124 -12.49 -7.54 -17.32
CA ALA A 124 -13.53 -8.48 -16.90
C ALA A 124 -14.82 -7.81 -16.39
N ASN A 125 -15.02 -6.52 -16.66
CA ASN A 125 -16.22 -5.74 -16.33
C ASN A 125 -16.56 -5.62 -14.84
N TYR A 126 -15.60 -5.76 -13.93
CA TYR A 126 -15.87 -5.65 -12.51
C TYR A 126 -16.52 -4.30 -12.16
N SER A 127 -17.45 -4.30 -11.20
CA SER A 127 -18.27 -3.13 -10.89
C SER A 127 -17.43 -2.04 -10.23
N SER A 128 -17.38 -0.84 -10.83
CA SER A 128 -16.67 0.30 -10.24
C SER A 128 -17.25 0.74 -8.89
N LYS A 129 -18.54 0.45 -8.64
CA LYS A 129 -19.21 0.73 -7.37
C LYS A 129 -18.73 -0.20 -6.25
N LEU A 130 -18.38 -1.45 -6.58
CA LEU A 130 -17.79 -2.40 -5.64
C LEU A 130 -16.28 -2.21 -5.52
N PHE A 131 -15.64 -1.75 -6.59
CA PHE A 131 -14.20 -1.49 -6.63
C PHE A 131 -13.76 -0.43 -5.62
N LEU A 132 -14.38 0.76 -5.62
CA LEU A 132 -13.97 1.86 -4.75
C LEU A 132 -13.95 1.49 -3.25
N PRO A 133 -15.04 0.98 -2.64
CA PRO A 133 -15.03 0.65 -1.22
C PRO A 133 -14.04 -0.48 -0.89
N THR A 134 -13.85 -1.43 -1.82
CA THR A 134 -12.93 -2.56 -1.61
C THR A 134 -11.46 -2.12 -1.69
N VAL A 135 -11.10 -1.29 -2.67
CA VAL A 135 -9.76 -0.69 -2.75
C VAL A 135 -9.51 0.22 -1.56
N PHE A 136 -10.48 1.07 -1.21
CA PHE A 136 -10.36 1.96 -0.07
C PHE A 136 -10.11 1.19 1.23
N ALA A 137 -10.85 0.11 1.48
CA ALA A 137 -10.65 -0.73 2.66
C ALA A 137 -9.24 -1.35 2.71
N GLY A 138 -8.78 -1.93 1.60
CA GLY A 138 -7.43 -2.52 1.54
C GLY A 138 -6.34 -1.46 1.68
N LYS A 139 -6.48 -0.32 1.00
CA LYS A 139 -5.54 0.79 1.14
C LYS A 139 -5.53 1.36 2.55
N LEU A 140 -6.69 1.56 3.16
CA LEU A 140 -6.79 2.03 4.54
C LEU A 140 -6.08 1.08 5.50
N LEU A 141 -6.22 -0.23 5.31
CA LEU A 141 -5.53 -1.22 6.13
C LEU A 141 -4.00 -1.08 6.01
N ILE A 142 -3.45 -1.09 4.80
CA ILE A 142 -1.99 -0.99 4.61
C ILE A 142 -1.44 0.39 5.01
N THR A 143 -2.17 1.48 4.75
CA THR A 143 -1.73 2.83 5.13
C THR A 143 -1.82 3.05 6.64
N THR A 144 -2.77 2.42 7.31
CA THR A 144 -2.87 2.47 8.78
C THR A 144 -1.72 1.70 9.40
N ILE A 145 -1.44 0.48 8.93
CA ILE A 145 -0.26 -0.30 9.36
C ILE A 145 1.00 0.55 9.17
N ALA A 146 1.20 1.12 7.98
CA ALA A 146 2.37 1.94 7.69
C ALA A 146 2.48 3.17 8.62
N ALA A 147 1.38 3.89 8.87
CA ALA A 147 1.36 5.06 9.74
C ALA A 147 1.71 4.71 11.20
N TYR A 148 1.10 3.66 11.75
CA TYR A 148 1.41 3.22 13.12
C TYR A 148 2.82 2.65 13.24
N THR A 149 3.29 1.88 12.26
CA THR A 149 4.69 1.40 12.22
C THR A 149 5.65 2.58 12.22
N ALA A 150 5.40 3.62 11.41
CA ALA A 150 6.22 4.83 11.38
C ALA A 150 6.23 5.55 12.74
N LEU A 151 5.07 5.68 13.38
CA LEU A 151 4.96 6.31 14.70
C LEU A 151 5.76 5.52 15.75
N TYR A 152 5.49 4.22 15.92
CA TYR A 152 6.17 3.40 16.92
C TYR A 152 7.68 3.31 16.67
N TRP A 153 8.09 3.25 15.41
CA TRP A 153 9.51 3.26 15.07
C TRP A 153 10.18 4.58 15.47
N SER A 154 9.54 5.71 15.14
CA SER A 154 10.06 7.04 15.48
C SER A 154 10.16 7.28 16.99
N THR A 155 9.17 6.83 17.76
CA THR A 155 9.16 6.99 19.22
C THR A 155 10.19 6.09 19.88
N LEU A 156 10.28 4.82 19.49
CA LEU A 156 11.32 3.91 19.97
C LEU A 156 12.72 4.43 19.67
N ALA A 157 12.96 4.89 18.44
CA ALA A 157 14.24 5.49 18.06
C ALA A 157 14.58 6.69 18.95
N CYS A 158 13.61 7.58 19.22
CA CYS A 158 13.87 8.74 20.05
C CYS A 158 14.06 8.44 21.55
N THR A 159 13.44 7.38 22.07
CA THR A 159 13.70 6.93 23.45
C THR A 159 15.09 6.32 23.61
N ILE A 160 15.62 5.67 22.56
CA ILE A 160 16.94 5.03 22.58
C ILE A 160 18.06 6.06 22.38
N ILE A 161 17.83 7.08 21.56
CA ILE A 161 18.85 8.07 21.16
C ILE A 161 18.81 9.31 22.08
N GLU A 162 17.90 9.38 23.06
CA GLU A 162 17.66 10.59 23.87
C GLU A 162 17.54 11.82 22.95
N CYS A 163 16.48 11.89 22.13
CA CYS A 163 16.15 13.03 21.27
C CYS A 163 15.88 14.31 22.08
N THR A 164 16.84 14.77 22.86
CA THR A 164 16.87 16.09 23.49
C THR A 164 17.52 17.04 22.49
N ALA A 165 16.76 18.07 22.14
CA ALA A 165 17.07 19.19 21.25
C ALA A 165 18.53 19.26 20.72
N GLY A 166 18.77 18.65 19.56
CA GLY A 166 19.83 19.09 18.65
C GLY A 166 21.17 18.36 18.68
N GLN A 167 21.37 17.31 19.48
CA GLN A 167 22.56 16.44 19.34
C GLN A 167 22.18 15.01 18.96
N LEU A 168 22.07 14.76 17.66
CA LEU A 168 22.08 13.39 17.15
C LEU A 168 23.52 12.88 17.20
N ASN A 169 23.83 11.94 18.09
CA ASN A 169 25.13 11.28 18.07
C ASN A 169 25.20 10.39 16.80
N PRO A 170 26.06 10.70 15.81
CA PRO A 170 26.07 9.99 14.53
C PRO A 170 26.32 8.49 14.71
N LEU A 171 27.15 8.14 15.71
CA LEU A 171 27.47 6.76 16.04
C LEU A 171 26.22 5.98 16.52
N GLN A 172 25.43 6.56 17.43
CA GLN A 172 24.22 5.90 17.97
C GLN A 172 23.16 5.72 16.87
N THR A 173 23.02 6.70 15.98
CA THR A 173 22.08 6.62 14.85
C THR A 173 22.46 5.51 13.88
N ILE A 174 23.75 5.39 13.53
CA ILE A 174 24.27 4.32 12.66
C ILE A 174 24.10 2.96 13.32
N LEU A 175 24.37 2.84 14.62
CA LEU A 175 24.23 1.58 15.36
C LEU A 175 22.77 1.12 15.44
N LEU A 176 21.82 2.03 15.68
CA LEU A 176 20.39 1.68 15.69
C LEU A 176 19.92 1.22 14.30
N ALA A 177 20.33 1.93 13.23
CA ALA A 177 20.04 1.52 11.86
C ALA A 177 20.63 0.13 11.55
N ALA A 178 21.88 -0.12 11.91
CA ALA A 178 22.53 -1.41 11.73
C ALA A 178 21.85 -2.53 12.53
N ALA A 179 21.45 -2.26 13.77
CA ALA A 179 20.72 -3.21 14.61
C ALA A 179 19.34 -3.56 14.02
N SER A 180 18.61 -2.56 13.51
CA SER A 180 17.33 -2.78 12.85
C SER A 180 17.45 -3.62 11.58
N ALA A 181 18.46 -3.35 10.75
CA ALA A 181 18.76 -4.12 9.56
C ALA A 181 19.15 -5.56 9.91
N ALA A 182 19.98 -5.75 10.94
CA ALA A 182 20.37 -7.07 11.43
C ALA A 182 19.17 -7.87 11.97
N ALA A 183 18.27 -7.23 12.71
CA ALA A 183 17.04 -7.86 13.19
C ALA A 183 16.14 -8.29 12.02
N ALA A 184 15.95 -7.44 11.01
CA ALA A 184 15.19 -7.76 9.81
C ALA A 184 15.83 -8.95 9.04
N MET A 185 17.15 -8.93 8.85
CA MET A 185 17.88 -10.03 8.20
C MET A 185 17.76 -11.34 8.98
N THR A 186 17.83 -11.27 10.30
CA THR A 186 17.68 -12.45 11.17
C THR A 186 16.27 -13.02 11.09
N LEU A 187 15.24 -12.16 11.11
CA LEU A 187 13.85 -12.58 10.96
C LEU A 187 13.62 -13.27 9.60
N ILE A 188 14.13 -12.68 8.52
CA ILE A 188 14.06 -13.27 7.17
C ILE A 188 14.77 -14.63 7.16
N TYR A 189 15.96 -14.72 7.76
CA TYR A 189 16.69 -15.98 7.88
C TYR A 189 15.88 -17.06 8.62
N ILE A 190 15.22 -16.71 9.73
CA ILE A 190 14.36 -17.63 10.47
C ILE A 190 13.18 -18.08 9.61
N ILE A 191 12.44 -17.14 9.01
CA ILE A 191 11.27 -17.39 8.15
C ILE A 191 11.62 -18.35 7.01
N THR A 192 12.77 -18.15 6.35
CA THR A 192 13.20 -19.03 5.24
C THR A 192 13.63 -20.42 5.70
N ARG A 193 14.03 -20.59 6.96
CA ARG A 193 14.41 -21.89 7.56
C ARG A 193 13.25 -22.64 8.22
N LEU A 194 12.09 -22.01 8.38
CA LEU A 194 10.91 -22.70 8.91
C LEU A 194 10.44 -23.78 7.92
N ASP A 195 10.12 -24.95 8.46
CA ASP A 195 9.55 -26.06 7.72
C ASP A 195 8.06 -25.78 7.43
N TRP A 196 7.83 -25.01 6.37
CA TRP A 196 6.49 -24.60 5.95
C TRP A 196 5.58 -25.80 5.69
N GLN A 197 6.13 -26.95 5.29
CA GLN A 197 5.34 -28.16 5.06
C GLN A 197 4.70 -28.65 6.37
N LYS A 198 5.46 -28.71 7.47
CA LYS A 198 4.91 -29.10 8.78
C LYS A 198 3.92 -28.10 9.36
N ILE A 199 4.13 -26.81 9.11
CA ILE A 199 3.24 -25.76 9.61
C ILE A 199 1.90 -25.81 8.86
N LEU A 200 1.94 -25.96 7.53
CA LEU A 200 0.75 -26.00 6.70
C LEU A 200 -0.06 -27.29 6.90
N THR A 201 0.58 -28.45 7.12
CA THR A 201 -0.15 -29.70 7.40
C THR A 201 -0.92 -29.63 8.73
N LYS A 202 -0.31 -29.09 9.80
CA LYS A 202 -1.00 -28.89 11.09
C LYS A 202 -2.19 -27.93 11.02
N LEU A 203 -2.11 -26.90 10.19
CA LEU A 203 -3.20 -25.93 10.01
C LEU A 203 -4.33 -26.47 9.12
N GLY A 204 -3.98 -27.26 8.10
CA GLY A 204 -4.96 -27.92 7.22
C GLY A 204 -5.81 -28.97 7.94
N GLU A 205 -5.22 -29.73 8.86
CA GLU A 205 -5.94 -30.74 9.66
C GLU A 205 -6.99 -30.12 10.60
N HIS A 206 -6.79 -28.88 11.06
CA HIS A 206 -7.74 -28.18 11.92
C HIS A 206 -8.96 -27.59 11.20
N THR A 207 -8.93 -27.48 9.87
CA THR A 207 -10.06 -26.92 9.08
C THR A 207 -11.04 -28.02 8.62
N GLN A 208 -10.75 -29.29 8.93
CA GLN A 208 -11.56 -30.47 8.56
C GLN A 208 -12.27 -31.12 9.78
N ARG A 209 -12.27 -30.47 10.96
CA ARG A 209 -13.09 -30.84 12.12
C ARG A 209 -14.08 -29.74 12.45
#